data_AF-I4YHB1-F1
#
_entry.id   AF-I4YHB1-F1
#
_cell.length_a   1.000
_cell.length_b   1.000
_cell.length_c   1.000
_cell.angle_alpha   90.00
_cell.angle_beta   90.00
_cell.angle_gamma   90.00
#
_symmetry.space_group_name_H-M   'P 1'
#
loop_
_entity.id
_entity.type
_entity.pdbx_description
1 polymer ?
#
loop_
_entity_poly.entity_id
_entity_poly.type
_entity_poly.pdbx_seq_one_letter_code
_entity_poly.pdbx_strand_id
1 'polypeptide(L)'
;TESIELPDINSEYSDSEDETPKNYELPRWAESPNLKAQLQMQSTINPDEVFGMMRPLSMDDIFGVGQATNPNRHKFRARTSSANWSGADKLTPAEELAYAERMGF
;
A
#
# COMPACT_ATOMS: atom_id res chain seq x y z
N THR A 1 20.43 5.57 24.23
CA THR A 1 19.52 6.07 23.18
C THR A 1 20.25 5.94 21.86
N GLU A 2 20.04 4.82 21.18
CA GLU A 2 20.75 4.50 19.94
C GLU A 2 19.98 5.17 18.79
N SER A 3 20.57 6.19 18.17
CA SER A 3 20.01 6.85 17.00
C SER A 3 20.20 5.94 15.79
N ILE A 4 19.13 5.35 15.31
CA ILE A 4 19.14 4.58 14.06
C ILE A 4 19.13 5.61 12.93
N GLU A 5 20.29 5.89 12.35
CA GLU A 5 20.37 6.60 11.07
C GLU A 5 19.86 5.66 9.99
N LEU A 6 18.63 5.91 9.57
CA LEU A 6 18.10 5.30 8.35
C LEU A 6 18.89 5.86 7.17
N PRO A 7 19.27 5.05 6.18
CA PRO A 7 19.80 5.58 4.93
C PRO A 7 18.76 6.54 4.33
N ASP A 8 19.25 7.57 3.65
CA ASP A 8 18.37 8.42 2.85
C ASP A 8 17.54 7.52 1.95
N ILE A 9 16.23 7.73 2.01
CA ILE A 9 15.29 7.12 1.06
C ILE A 9 15.84 7.46 -0.32
N ASN A 10 15.98 6.47 -1.21
CA ASN A 10 16.15 6.74 -2.63
C ASN A 10 14.86 7.43 -3.10
N SER A 11 14.73 8.73 -2.84
CA SER A 11 13.70 9.53 -3.46
C SER A 11 14.13 9.67 -4.90
N GLU A 12 13.49 8.90 -5.76
CA GLU A 12 13.43 9.10 -7.21
C GLU A 12 12.90 10.51 -7.58
N TYR A 13 12.41 11.23 -6.57
CA TYR A 13 11.96 12.62 -6.55
C TYR A 13 13.01 13.55 -5.89
N SER A 14 14.30 13.26 -6.02
CA SER A 14 15.34 14.26 -5.75
C SER A 14 15.15 15.37 -6.79
N ASP A 15 14.47 16.44 -6.38
CA ASP A 15 14.24 17.67 -7.15
C ASP A 15 15.55 18.45 -7.30
N SER A 16 16.59 17.78 -7.83
CA SER A 16 17.77 18.45 -8.34
C SER A 16 17.42 18.94 -9.75
N GLU A 17 17.46 20.25 -9.95
CA GLU A 17 17.19 20.94 -11.22
C GLU A 17 18.06 20.47 -12.42
N ASP A 18 18.99 19.52 -12.20
CA ASP A 18 19.90 18.93 -13.19
C ASP A 18 19.55 17.46 -13.58
N GLU A 19 18.55 16.84 -12.92
CA GLU A 19 18.02 15.57 -13.39
C GLU A 19 17.09 15.86 -14.58
N THR A 20 17.57 15.66 -15.81
CA THR A 20 16.68 15.60 -16.97
C THR A 20 15.58 14.58 -16.65
N PRO A 21 14.28 14.94 -16.68
CA PRO A 21 13.23 13.98 -16.40
C PRO A 21 13.48 12.79 -17.30
N LYS A 22 13.67 11.59 -16.71
CA LYS A 22 13.73 10.37 -17.51
C LYS A 22 12.47 10.41 -18.35
N ASN A 23 12.63 10.55 -19.67
CA ASN A 23 11.53 10.54 -20.63
C ASN A 23 10.95 9.12 -20.62
N TYR A 24 10.18 8.80 -19.59
CA TYR A 24 9.32 7.64 -19.58
C TYR A 24 8.27 7.93 -20.64
N GLU A 25 8.35 7.23 -21.77
CA GLU A 25 7.27 7.26 -22.75
C GLU A 25 6.04 6.66 -22.07
N LEU A 26 5.09 7.51 -21.67
CA LEU A 26 3.86 7.05 -21.07
C LEU A 26 3.12 6.17 -22.09
N PRO A 27 2.70 4.95 -21.70
CA PRO A 27 1.88 4.15 -22.58
C PRO A 27 0.53 4.85 -22.80
N ARG A 28 -0.07 4.68 -23.98
CA ARG A 28 -1.30 5.39 -24.37
C ARG A 28 -2.47 5.24 -23.40
N TRP A 29 -2.54 4.15 -22.63
CA TRP A 29 -3.59 3.93 -21.63
C TRP A 29 -3.40 4.80 -20.38
N ALA A 30 -2.17 5.20 -20.07
CA ALA A 30 -1.81 6.07 -18.96
C ALA A 30 -1.81 7.56 -19.34
N GLU A 31 -2.14 7.89 -20.59
CA GLU A 31 -2.22 9.26 -21.09
C GLU A 31 -3.67 9.75 -21.20
N SER A 32 -3.92 11.03 -20.96
CA SER A 32 -5.21 11.67 -21.25
C SER A 32 -5.42 11.75 -22.77
N PRO A 33 -6.60 11.43 -23.33
CA PRO A 33 -7.90 11.23 -22.68
C PRO A 33 -8.22 9.80 -22.25
N ASN A 34 -7.42 8.80 -22.64
CA ASN A 34 -7.71 7.39 -22.39
C ASN A 34 -7.75 7.07 -20.89
N LEU A 35 -6.79 7.58 -20.12
CA LEU A 35 -6.74 7.41 -18.67
C LEU A 35 -8.03 7.91 -18.01
N LYS A 36 -8.52 9.09 -18.41
CA LYS A 36 -9.75 9.67 -17.84
C LYS A 36 -10.97 8.80 -18.12
N ALA A 37 -11.10 8.29 -19.35
CA ALA A 37 -12.18 7.40 -19.71
C ALA A 37 -12.14 6.10 -18.89
N GLN A 38 -10.95 5.51 -18.73
CA GLN A 38 -10.78 4.30 -17.92
C GLN A 38 -11.09 4.52 -16.44
N LEU A 39 -10.64 5.64 -15.85
CA LEU A 39 -10.94 5.98 -14.45
C LEU A 39 -12.44 6.18 -14.23
N GLN A 40 -13.15 6.81 -15.17
CA GLN A 40 -14.61 6.95 -15.12
C GLN A 40 -15.32 5.59 -15.20
N MET A 41 -14.81 4.65 -15.99
CA MET A 41 -15.37 3.29 -16.04
C MET A 41 -15.06 2.51 -14.76
N GLN A 42 -13.86 2.67 -14.19
CA GLN A 42 -13.43 1.96 -12.99
C GLN A 42 -14.10 2.47 -11.70
N SER A 43 -14.62 3.71 -11.69
CA SER A 43 -15.17 4.31 -10.47
C SER A 43 -16.40 3.61 -9.89
N THR A 44 -17.07 2.76 -10.68
CA THR A 44 -18.26 2.00 -10.24
C THR A 44 -17.96 0.52 -10.00
N ILE A 45 -16.71 0.09 -10.10
CA ILE A 45 -16.32 -1.31 -9.92
C ILE A 45 -15.99 -1.53 -8.45
N ASN A 46 -16.59 -2.55 -7.83
CA ASN A 46 -16.28 -2.92 -6.45
C ASN A 46 -14.86 -3.53 -6.37
N PRO A 47 -13.91 -2.91 -5.65
CA PRO A 47 -12.55 -3.44 -5.52
C PRO A 47 -12.52 -4.80 -4.79
N ASP A 48 -13.46 -5.05 -3.87
CA ASP A 48 -13.51 -6.31 -3.12
C ASP A 48 -13.89 -7.50 -4.01
N GLU A 49 -14.67 -7.29 -5.07
CA GLU A 49 -14.98 -8.34 -6.06
C GLU A 49 -13.77 -8.67 -6.94
N VAL A 50 -12.89 -7.70 -7.19
CA VAL A 50 -11.72 -7.85 -8.07
C VAL A 50 -10.52 -8.43 -7.31
N PHE A 51 -10.23 -7.89 -6.12
CA PHE A 51 -9.02 -8.23 -5.36
C PHE A 51 -9.31 -9.12 -4.14
N GLY A 52 -10.56 -9.18 -3.68
CA GLY A 52 -10.92 -9.82 -2.43
C GLY A 52 -10.50 -9.02 -1.20
N MET A 53 -10.87 -9.53 -0.03
CA MET A 53 -10.49 -8.93 1.25
C MET A 53 -8.97 -8.95 1.45
N MET A 54 -8.40 -7.80 1.82
CA MET A 54 -6.98 -7.69 2.15
C MET A 54 -6.64 -8.58 3.35
N ARG A 55 -5.81 -9.59 3.10
CA ARG A 55 -5.37 -10.55 4.13
C ARG A 55 -4.37 -9.87 5.10
N PRO A 56 -4.31 -10.31 6.36
CA PRO A 56 -3.27 -9.87 7.28
C PRO A 56 -1.87 -10.11 6.69
N LEU A 57 -1.00 -9.12 6.81
CA LEU A 57 0.36 -9.18 6.30
C LEU A 57 1.19 -10.18 7.14
N SER A 58 1.66 -11.25 6.51
CA SER A 58 2.63 -12.17 7.11
C SER A 58 4.04 -11.82 6.66
N MET A 59 4.88 -11.38 7.58
CA MET A 59 6.29 -11.12 7.27
C MET A 59 7.05 -12.40 6.92
N ASP A 60 6.63 -13.54 7.48
CA ASP A 60 7.23 -14.84 7.18
C ASP A 60 6.98 -15.24 5.71
N ASP A 61 5.78 -14.96 5.19
CA ASP A 61 5.41 -15.25 3.79
C ASP A 61 6.17 -14.35 2.80
N ILE A 62 6.42 -13.10 3.16
CA ILE A 62 7.08 -12.11 2.28
C ILE A 62 8.57 -12.38 2.16
N PHE A 63 9.23 -12.68 3.29
CA PHE A 63 10.68 -12.81 3.33
C PHE A 63 11.16 -14.26 3.22
N GLY A 64 10.25 -15.24 3.16
CA GLY A 64 10.54 -16.64 2.82
C GLY A 64 11.50 -17.35 3.78
N VAL A 65 11.65 -16.85 5.00
CA VAL A 65 12.67 -17.30 5.95
C VAL A 65 11.99 -17.94 7.15
N GLY A 66 12.06 -19.26 7.22
CA GLY A 66 11.60 -20.02 8.38
C GLY A 66 12.24 -19.55 9.69
N GLN A 67 11.55 -19.78 10.81
CA GLN A 67 11.87 -19.26 12.16
C GLN A 67 13.34 -19.39 12.60
N ALA A 68 14.12 -20.29 12.00
CA ALA A 68 15.49 -20.62 12.37
C ALA A 68 16.60 -19.86 11.62
N THR A 69 16.33 -19.21 10.47
CA THR A 69 17.41 -18.74 9.56
C THR A 69 17.53 -17.23 9.39
N ASN A 70 16.62 -16.42 9.93
CA ASN A 70 16.66 -14.97 9.73
C ASN A 70 17.35 -14.21 10.90
N PRO A 71 18.55 -13.62 10.68
CA PRO A 71 19.25 -12.83 11.70
C PRO A 71 18.56 -11.49 12.03
N ASN A 72 17.64 -11.01 11.18
CA ASN A 72 16.90 -9.76 11.39
C ASN A 72 15.54 -9.94 12.07
N ARG A 73 15.20 -11.14 12.57
CA ARG A 73 13.89 -11.45 13.19
C ARG A 73 13.52 -10.56 14.39
N HIS A 74 14.50 -10.00 15.10
CA HIS A 74 14.24 -9.07 16.20
C HIS A 74 13.47 -7.83 15.75
N LYS A 75 13.56 -7.46 14.45
CA LYS A 75 12.78 -6.38 13.82
C LYS A 75 11.32 -6.78 13.54
N PHE A 76 11.01 -8.08 13.47
CA PHE A 76 9.66 -8.63 13.30
C PHE A 76 8.99 -9.00 14.64
N ARG A 77 9.56 -8.56 15.77
CA ARG A 77 8.91 -8.74 17.08
C ARG A 77 7.56 -8.04 17.11
N ALA A 78 6.67 -8.54 17.98
CA ALA A 78 5.35 -7.96 18.24
C ALA A 78 5.47 -6.44 18.40
N ARG A 79 4.83 -5.72 17.48
CA ARG A 79 4.84 -4.26 17.45
C ARG A 79 4.09 -3.72 18.67
N THR A 80 4.47 -2.52 19.08
CA THR A 80 3.82 -1.74 20.15
C THR A 80 2.44 -1.23 19.70
N SER A 81 1.78 -0.38 20.49
CA SER A 81 0.39 0.08 20.30
C SER A 81 -0.03 0.50 18.87
N SER A 82 0.91 0.92 18.01
CA SER A 82 0.65 1.28 16.60
C SER A 82 0.16 0.13 15.71
N ALA A 83 0.35 -1.12 16.12
CA ALA A 83 -0.18 -2.29 15.42
C ALA A 83 -1.46 -2.85 16.05
N ASN A 84 -1.96 -2.24 17.13
CA ASN A 84 -3.15 -2.71 17.81
C ASN A 84 -4.40 -1.99 17.27
N TRP A 85 -4.94 -2.49 16.16
CA TRP A 85 -6.21 -2.04 15.59
C TRP A 85 -7.39 -2.92 16.03
N SER A 86 -7.22 -3.77 17.06
CA SER A 86 -8.28 -4.67 17.53
C SER A 86 -9.25 -4.02 18.51
N GLY A 87 -9.11 -2.72 18.78
CA GLY A 87 -9.95 -1.92 19.67
C GLY A 87 -11.03 -1.14 18.93
N ALA A 88 -11.26 0.11 19.32
CA ALA A 88 -12.26 0.99 18.71
C ALA A 88 -11.95 1.35 17.25
N ASP A 89 -10.70 1.20 16.81
CA ASP A 89 -10.26 1.53 15.45
C ASP A 89 -10.46 0.37 14.45
N LYS A 90 -11.12 -0.72 14.86
CA LYS A 90 -11.44 -1.82 13.96
C LYS A 90 -12.61 -1.42 13.05
N LEU A 91 -12.42 -1.59 11.74
CA LEU A 91 -13.50 -1.44 10.77
C LEU A 91 -14.68 -2.35 11.12
N THR A 92 -15.86 -1.76 11.22
CA THR A 92 -17.10 -2.46 11.56
C THR A 92 -17.90 -2.81 10.30
N PRO A 93 -18.73 -3.87 10.35
CA PRO A 93 -19.59 -4.22 9.21
C PRO A 93 -20.55 -3.09 8.81
N ALA A 94 -20.95 -2.23 9.75
CA ALA A 94 -21.81 -1.08 9.46
C ALA A 94 -21.08 -0.01 8.64
N GLU A 95 -19.79 0.22 8.91
CA GLU A 95 -18.96 1.15 8.14
C GLU A 95 -18.68 0.61 6.73
N GLU A 96 -18.43 -0.70 6.60
CA GLU A 96 -18.28 -1.36 5.31
C GLU A 96 -19.54 -1.21 4.44
N LEU A 97 -20.71 -1.46 5.02
CA LEU A 97 -22.00 -1.30 4.32
C LEU A 97 -22.26 0.16 3.93
N ALA A 98 -22.06 1.11 4.85
CA ALA A 98 -22.24 2.53 4.55
C ALA A 98 -21.27 3.03 3.47
N TYR A 99 -20.05 2.48 3.43
CA TYR A 99 -19.09 2.76 2.37
C TYR A 99 -19.56 2.22 1.02
N ALA A 100 -20.05 0.97 0.98
CA ALA A 100 -20.59 0.38 -0.24
C ALA A 100 -21.77 1.17 -0.80
N GLU A 101 -22.73 1.53 0.07
CA GLU A 101 -23.87 2.37 -0.30
C GLU A 101 -23.42 3.74 -0.87
N ARG A 102 -22.43 4.38 -0.23
CA ARG A 102 -21.89 5.67 -0.69
C ARG A 102 -21.24 5.57 -2.07
N MET A 103 -20.53 4.48 -2.32
CA MET A 103 -19.78 4.26 -3.55
C MET A 103 -20.65 3.69 -4.69
N GLY A 104 -21.84 3.18 -4.37
CA GLY A 104 -22.82 2.72 -5.34
C GLY A 104 -22.48 1.36 -5.95
N PHE A 105 -21.81 0.50 -5.18
CA PHE A 105 -21.54 -0.90 -5.53
C PHE A 105 -22.26 -1.88 -4.61
#